data_AF-A0AAU5C404-F1
#
_entry.id   AF-A0AAU5C404-F1
#
_cell.length_a   1.000
_cell.length_b   1.000
_cell.length_c   1.000
_cell.angle_alpha   90.00
_cell.angle_beta   90.00
_cell.angle_gamma   90.00
#
_symmetry.space_group_name_H-M   'P 1'
#
loop_
_entity.id
_entity.type
_entity.pdbx_description
1 polymer ?
#
loop_
_entity_poly.entity_id
_entity_poly.type
_entity_poly.pdbx_seq_one_letter_code
_entity_poly.pdbx_strand_id
1 'polypeptide(L)'
;MRPARLLAATAAATVLALTASGCVTVHGELALMPPATQAEAAQALADFTSAYNKADKAHDPALDAGRVTGPLGEINQAGLRARAVTAPGGNPNHQPLELTDARFVLPRKAGWPRWFLADTDSNRDTDEGRGDQRWLLVFVRNGPQQLWEVAHLVVTSPSAVPEFAEEDGYAVPVAADADGLAVAPEDLGEEYVSFLKDGQPGPYTAGAHTTLLREERQKGAKRPGLATQYLDRVTDQGDFAPLGLRTKDGGAFVFFATRFFERQTAAPGYRPKVGPDVKALLTGEVKNTVTKEWVSNQAALVKPAGTDRDGVTIKARLQGVVGAQGS
;
A
#
# COMPACT_ATOMS: atom_id res chain seq x y z
N MET A 1 -59.99 69.89 -19.03
CA MET A 1 -60.13 68.77 -19.99
C MET A 1 -58.74 68.20 -20.29
N ARG A 2 -58.63 66.92 -20.69
CA ARG A 2 -57.44 66.32 -21.34
C ARG A 2 -57.78 66.08 -22.82
N PRO A 3 -56.81 66.20 -23.75
CA PRO A 3 -56.01 65.04 -24.20
C PRO A 3 -54.48 65.38 -24.15
N ALA A 4 -53.47 64.49 -24.24
CA ALA A 4 -53.17 63.37 -25.13
C ALA A 4 -52.96 63.85 -26.61
N ARG A 5 -51.92 63.55 -27.40
CA ARG A 5 -50.76 62.60 -27.47
C ARG A 5 -49.63 63.32 -28.30
N LEU A 6 -48.36 62.90 -28.53
CA LEU A 6 -47.48 61.75 -28.16
C LEU A 6 -45.98 62.09 -28.49
N LEU A 7 -45.07 61.12 -28.28
CA LEU A 7 -43.79 60.85 -29.00
C LEU A 7 -42.49 61.67 -28.80
N ALA A 8 -41.47 60.92 -28.36
CA ALA A 8 -40.09 60.82 -28.88
C ALA A 8 -39.02 61.93 -28.67
N ALA A 9 -38.04 61.60 -27.82
CA ALA A 9 -36.60 61.88 -28.04
C ALA A 9 -35.77 60.77 -27.36
N THR A 10 -34.63 60.38 -27.95
CA THR A 10 -33.75 59.30 -27.45
C THR A 10 -32.45 59.82 -26.86
N ALA A 11 -31.99 59.21 -25.77
CA ALA A 11 -30.61 59.30 -25.30
C ALA A 11 -30.22 58.00 -24.58
N ALA A 12 -29.25 57.26 -25.12
CA ALA A 12 -28.72 56.05 -24.51
C ALA A 12 -27.37 56.36 -23.83
N ALA A 13 -27.27 56.07 -22.53
CA ALA A 13 -26.04 56.22 -21.76
C ALA A 13 -25.40 54.83 -21.52
N THR A 14 -24.52 54.41 -22.42
CA THR A 14 -23.85 53.11 -22.34
C THR A 14 -22.70 53.14 -21.34
N VAL A 15 -22.94 52.73 -20.10
CA VAL A 15 -21.89 52.57 -19.08
C VAL A 15 -21.09 51.29 -19.39
N LEU A 16 -19.89 51.47 -19.94
CA LEU A 16 -18.91 50.39 -20.14
C LEU A 16 -18.29 49.98 -18.79
N ALA A 17 -18.89 48.99 -18.14
CA ALA A 17 -18.31 48.34 -16.97
C ALA A 17 -17.11 47.48 -17.41
N LEU A 18 -15.89 47.96 -17.16
CA LEU A 18 -14.66 47.19 -17.32
C LEU A 18 -14.55 46.12 -16.21
N THR A 19 -15.32 45.04 -16.36
CA THR A 19 -15.10 43.81 -15.58
C THR A 19 -13.78 43.20 -16.01
N ALA A 20 -12.71 43.48 -15.26
CA ALA A 20 -11.43 42.79 -15.39
C ALA A 20 -11.58 41.34 -14.90
N SER A 21 -12.21 40.50 -15.72
CA SER A 21 -12.31 39.05 -15.51
C SER A 21 -10.94 38.42 -15.77
N GLY A 22 -10.01 38.65 -14.85
CA GLY A 22 -8.71 37.99 -14.86
C GLY A 22 -8.93 36.48 -14.81
N CYS A 23 -8.56 35.78 -15.88
CA CYS A 23 -8.53 34.33 -15.92
C CYS A 23 -7.42 33.83 -14.99
N VAL A 24 -7.74 33.71 -13.70
CA VAL A 24 -6.88 33.01 -12.75
C VAL A 24 -6.90 31.54 -13.13
N THR A 25 -5.87 31.10 -13.85
CA THR A 25 -5.57 29.68 -14.03
C THR A 25 -5.19 29.13 -12.65
N VAL A 26 -6.19 28.66 -11.91
CA VAL A 26 -5.97 27.92 -10.67
C VAL A 26 -5.36 26.58 -11.07
N HIS A 27 -4.05 26.47 -10.90
CA HIS A 27 -3.30 25.23 -10.96
C HIS A 27 -3.80 24.31 -9.85
N GLY A 28 -4.83 23.52 -10.16
CA GLY A 28 -5.51 22.64 -9.21
C GLY A 28 -4.58 21.57 -8.62
N GLU A 29 -3.49 21.26 -9.31
CA GLU A 29 -2.39 20.43 -8.82
C GLU A 29 -1.68 20.99 -7.57
N LEU A 30 -1.73 22.31 -7.31
CA LEU A 30 -1.08 22.96 -6.16
C LEU A 30 -2.04 23.25 -4.98
N ALA A 31 -3.35 23.11 -5.16
CA ALA A 31 -4.32 23.39 -4.11
C ALA A 31 -4.32 22.26 -3.06
N LEU A 32 -3.89 22.58 -1.83
CA LEU A 32 -3.97 21.66 -0.69
C LEU A 32 -5.44 21.23 -0.48
N MET A 33 -5.74 19.96 -0.74
CA MET A 33 -7.08 19.42 -0.55
C MET A 33 -7.30 19.12 0.94
N PRO A 34 -8.53 19.31 1.47
CA PRO A 34 -8.83 19.01 2.86
C PRO A 34 -8.37 17.59 3.26
N PRO A 35 -7.73 17.42 4.44
CA PRO A 35 -7.41 16.11 4.98
C PRO A 35 -8.67 15.24 5.09
N ALA A 36 -8.50 13.92 5.05
CA ALA A 36 -9.61 13.02 5.38
C ALA A 36 -10.05 13.30 6.82
N THR A 37 -11.34 13.36 7.08
CA THR A 37 -11.82 13.59 8.45
C THR A 37 -11.72 12.31 9.29
N GLN A 38 -11.60 12.45 10.61
CA GLN A 38 -11.60 11.30 11.53
C GLN A 38 -12.87 10.44 11.39
N ALA A 39 -14.02 11.06 11.06
CA ALA A 39 -15.28 10.37 10.81
C ALA A 39 -15.27 9.57 9.50
N GLU A 40 -14.74 10.14 8.40
CA GLU A 40 -14.55 9.39 7.15
C GLU A 40 -13.56 8.23 7.33
N ALA A 41 -12.47 8.45 8.07
CA ALA A 41 -11.45 7.43 8.32
C ALA A 41 -12.00 6.27 9.17
N ALA A 42 -12.78 6.57 10.21
CA ALA A 42 -13.47 5.57 11.01
C ALA A 42 -14.52 4.78 10.20
N GLN A 43 -15.31 5.46 9.35
CA GLN A 43 -16.27 4.78 8.48
C GLN A 43 -15.58 3.89 7.43
N ALA A 44 -14.47 4.35 6.84
CA ALA A 44 -13.68 3.57 5.90
C ALA A 44 -13.09 2.31 6.54
N LEU A 45 -12.59 2.42 7.77
CA LEU A 45 -12.09 1.28 8.55
C LEU A 45 -13.21 0.27 8.87
N ALA A 46 -14.38 0.75 9.33
CA ALA A 46 -15.53 -0.09 9.62
C ALA A 46 -16.06 -0.80 8.35
N ASP A 47 -16.14 -0.08 7.24
CA ASP A 47 -16.56 -0.60 5.94
C ASP A 47 -15.60 -1.68 5.41
N PHE A 48 -14.28 -1.42 5.44
CA PHE A 48 -13.25 -2.39 5.07
C PHE A 48 -13.37 -3.65 5.93
N THR A 49 -13.40 -3.51 7.26
CA THR A 49 -13.49 -4.64 8.19
C THR A 49 -14.79 -5.44 7.97
N SER A 50 -15.90 -4.76 7.68
CA SER A 50 -17.17 -5.41 7.34
C SER A 50 -17.15 -6.16 6.01
N ALA A 51 -16.44 -5.65 5.00
CA ALA A 51 -16.30 -6.29 3.69
C ALA A 51 -15.34 -7.48 3.76
N TYR A 52 -14.13 -7.27 4.30
CA TYR A 52 -13.09 -8.28 4.49
C TYR A 52 -13.61 -9.51 5.25
N ASN A 53 -14.40 -9.30 6.32
CA ASN A 53 -15.02 -10.41 7.06
C ASN A 53 -16.07 -11.19 6.25
N LYS A 54 -16.82 -10.54 5.35
CA LYS A 54 -17.75 -11.24 4.46
C LYS A 54 -17.00 -12.05 3.40
N ALA A 55 -15.98 -11.43 2.80
CA ALA A 55 -15.11 -12.03 1.81
C ALA A 55 -14.38 -13.27 2.36
N ASP A 56 -13.73 -13.15 3.52
CA ASP A 56 -13.11 -14.29 4.20
C ASP A 56 -14.12 -15.40 4.50
N LYS A 57 -15.26 -15.06 5.14
CA LYS A 57 -16.27 -16.05 5.53
C LYS A 57 -16.80 -16.85 4.33
N ALA A 58 -16.99 -16.20 3.18
CA ALA A 58 -17.48 -16.83 1.95
C ALA A 58 -16.35 -17.43 1.08
N HIS A 59 -15.08 -17.09 1.35
CA HIS A 59 -13.97 -17.16 0.40
C HIS A 59 -14.23 -16.43 -0.93
N ASP A 60 -15.09 -15.41 -0.94
CA ASP A 60 -15.51 -14.71 -2.16
C ASP A 60 -14.77 -13.37 -2.35
N PRO A 61 -13.85 -13.26 -3.33
CA PRO A 61 -13.14 -12.02 -3.63
C PRO A 61 -14.06 -10.85 -4.02
N ALA A 62 -15.25 -11.11 -4.57
CA ALA A 62 -16.15 -10.05 -5.02
C ALA A 62 -16.77 -9.24 -3.87
N LEU A 63 -16.73 -9.73 -2.63
CA LEU A 63 -17.36 -9.08 -1.47
C LEU A 63 -16.50 -7.97 -0.84
N ASP A 64 -15.20 -7.92 -1.11
CA ASP A 64 -14.30 -6.85 -0.66
C ASP A 64 -13.43 -6.21 -1.77
N ALA A 65 -13.58 -6.63 -3.03
CA ALA A 65 -12.82 -6.09 -4.17
C ALA A 65 -12.93 -4.56 -4.35
N GLY A 66 -13.99 -3.91 -3.88
CA GLY A 66 -14.14 -2.44 -3.87
C GLY A 66 -13.75 -1.78 -2.54
N ARG A 67 -12.90 -2.45 -1.74
CA ARG A 67 -12.36 -2.01 -0.43
C ARG A 67 -10.88 -2.34 -0.25
N VAL A 68 -10.26 -3.05 -1.19
CA VAL A 68 -8.82 -3.35 -1.22
C VAL A 68 -8.25 -3.07 -2.61
N THR A 69 -7.08 -2.46 -2.66
CA THR A 69 -6.36 -2.16 -3.91
C THR A 69 -4.85 -2.37 -3.70
N GLY A 70 -4.03 -2.09 -4.71
CA GLY A 70 -2.57 -2.11 -4.58
C GLY A 70 -2.01 -3.46 -4.10
N PRO A 71 -0.93 -3.46 -3.29
CA PRO A 71 -0.29 -4.70 -2.87
C PRO A 71 -1.13 -5.54 -1.91
N LEU A 72 -1.95 -4.95 -1.04
CA LEU A 72 -2.90 -5.72 -0.22
C LEU A 72 -3.99 -6.33 -1.10
N GLY A 73 -4.51 -5.57 -2.07
CA GLY A 73 -5.51 -6.02 -3.03
C GLY A 73 -5.07 -7.29 -3.74
N GLU A 74 -3.92 -7.29 -4.40
CA GLU A 74 -3.42 -8.49 -5.08
C GLU A 74 -3.22 -9.68 -4.12
N ILE A 75 -2.62 -9.48 -2.94
CA ILE A 75 -2.40 -10.54 -1.94
C ILE A 75 -3.73 -11.15 -1.46
N ASN A 76 -4.68 -10.30 -1.04
CA ASN A 76 -5.95 -10.74 -0.48
C ASN A 76 -6.84 -11.41 -1.53
N GLN A 77 -7.01 -10.76 -2.69
CA GLN A 77 -7.82 -11.27 -3.79
C GLN A 77 -7.25 -12.57 -4.38
N ALA A 78 -5.93 -12.79 -4.34
CA ALA A 78 -5.34 -14.09 -4.65
C ALA A 78 -5.61 -15.14 -3.56
N GLY A 79 -5.44 -14.78 -2.29
CA GLY A 79 -5.74 -15.65 -1.15
C GLY A 79 -7.19 -16.14 -1.16
N LEU A 80 -8.15 -15.25 -1.41
CA LEU A 80 -9.58 -15.59 -1.49
C LEU A 80 -9.87 -16.50 -2.69
N ARG A 81 -9.37 -16.18 -3.90
CA ARG A 81 -9.49 -17.07 -5.07
C ARG A 81 -8.91 -18.46 -4.83
N ALA A 82 -7.79 -18.56 -4.12
CA ALA A 82 -7.20 -19.85 -3.78
C ALA A 82 -8.09 -20.64 -2.78
N ARG A 83 -8.53 -19.98 -1.71
CA ARG A 83 -9.40 -20.57 -0.69
C ARG A 83 -10.79 -20.97 -1.22
N ALA A 84 -11.32 -20.26 -2.21
CA ALA A 84 -12.56 -20.64 -2.90
C ALA A 84 -12.47 -22.02 -3.58
N VAL A 85 -11.29 -22.38 -4.10
CA VAL A 85 -11.04 -23.67 -4.75
C VAL A 85 -10.72 -24.76 -3.72
N THR A 86 -9.98 -24.44 -2.66
CA THR A 86 -9.55 -25.42 -1.64
C THR A 86 -10.62 -25.68 -0.57
N ALA A 87 -11.53 -24.74 -0.35
CA ALA A 87 -12.68 -24.83 0.55
C ALA A 87 -13.90 -24.04 -0.01
N PRO A 88 -14.62 -24.60 -1.01
CA PRO A 88 -15.75 -23.93 -1.69
C PRO A 88 -17.02 -23.75 -0.83
N GLY A 89 -17.03 -24.24 0.41
CA GLY A 89 -18.12 -24.01 1.38
C GLY A 89 -17.97 -22.73 2.22
N GLY A 90 -17.00 -21.88 1.88
CA GLY A 90 -16.56 -20.76 2.72
C GLY A 90 -15.54 -21.19 3.77
N ASN A 91 -15.17 -20.27 4.68
CA ASN A 91 -14.16 -20.51 5.72
C ASN A 91 -14.78 -21.26 6.92
N PRO A 92 -14.43 -22.54 7.16
CA PRO A 92 -14.96 -23.30 8.30
C PRO A 92 -14.39 -22.82 9.65
N ASN A 93 -13.26 -22.11 9.62
CA ASN A 93 -12.57 -21.55 10.79
C ASN A 93 -12.79 -20.02 10.89
N HIS A 94 -13.85 -19.49 10.27
CA HIS A 94 -14.11 -18.05 10.27
C HIS A 94 -14.36 -17.53 11.70
N GLN A 95 -13.43 -16.70 12.15
CA GLN A 95 -13.60 -15.78 13.26
C GLN A 95 -13.56 -14.38 12.66
N PRO A 96 -14.48 -13.46 12.98
CA PRO A 96 -14.41 -12.09 12.50
C PRO A 96 -13.12 -11.41 12.94
N LEU A 97 -12.45 -10.73 12.00
CA LEU A 97 -11.44 -9.72 12.31
C LEU A 97 -12.13 -8.54 13.00
N GLU A 98 -11.61 -8.15 14.16
CA GLU A 98 -11.95 -6.92 14.83
C GLU A 98 -10.69 -6.05 14.87
N LEU A 99 -10.86 -4.74 14.64
CA LEU A 99 -9.80 -3.75 14.67
C LEU A 99 -10.15 -2.65 15.68
N THR A 100 -9.30 -2.48 16.66
CA THR A 100 -9.53 -1.74 17.92
C THR A 100 -8.48 -0.64 18.11
N ASP A 101 -8.62 0.19 19.16
CA ASP A 101 -7.74 1.33 19.47
C ASP A 101 -7.27 2.11 18.22
N ALA A 102 -8.23 2.47 17.37
CA ALA A 102 -7.96 2.98 16.03
C ALA A 102 -7.50 4.44 16.06
N ARG A 103 -6.24 4.66 15.69
CA ARG A 103 -5.58 5.97 15.62
C ARG A 103 -5.42 6.34 14.15
N PHE A 104 -5.93 7.51 13.76
CA PHE A 104 -5.93 7.94 12.36
C PHE A 104 -4.92 9.06 12.14
N VAL A 105 -3.97 8.81 11.25
CA VAL A 105 -2.93 9.78 10.87
C VAL A 105 -3.33 10.35 9.51
N LEU A 106 -3.69 11.64 9.51
CA LEU A 106 -4.53 12.27 8.47
C LEU A 106 -3.73 13.33 7.67
N PRO A 107 -2.98 12.95 6.62
CA PRO A 107 -2.14 13.88 5.89
C PRO A 107 -2.89 14.85 4.97
N ARG A 108 -2.35 16.06 4.88
CA ARG A 108 -2.83 17.15 4.02
C ARG A 108 -1.85 17.35 2.84
N LYS A 109 -2.25 16.91 1.65
CA LYS A 109 -1.54 17.14 0.37
C LYS A 109 -2.43 17.79 -0.68
N ALA A 110 -1.81 18.36 -1.69
CA ALA A 110 -2.48 18.73 -2.94
C ALA A 110 -2.71 17.48 -3.83
N GLY A 111 -3.70 17.58 -4.74
CA GLY A 111 -4.01 16.54 -5.73
C GLY A 111 -4.37 15.15 -5.19
N TRP A 112 -4.53 14.22 -6.13
CA TRP A 112 -4.82 12.79 -5.88
C TRP A 112 -3.52 11.95 -5.83
N PRO A 113 -3.54 10.69 -5.33
CA PRO A 113 -4.56 10.15 -4.44
C PRO A 113 -4.72 11.00 -3.16
N ARG A 114 -5.89 10.88 -2.55
CA ARG A 114 -6.11 11.23 -1.15
C ARG A 114 -5.83 9.96 -0.34
N TRP A 115 -5.17 10.08 0.81
CA TRP A 115 -4.81 8.92 1.64
C TRP A 115 -4.78 9.25 3.13
N PHE A 116 -4.83 8.20 3.96
CA PHE A 116 -4.56 8.26 5.40
C PHE A 116 -4.04 6.91 5.92
N LEU A 117 -3.43 6.91 7.10
CA LEU A 117 -3.03 5.70 7.81
C LEU A 117 -3.97 5.46 9.00
N ALA A 118 -4.52 4.26 9.12
CA ALA A 118 -5.10 3.74 10.35
C ALA A 118 -4.07 2.84 11.06
N ASP A 119 -3.71 3.20 12.29
CA ASP A 119 -2.95 2.39 13.22
C ASP A 119 -3.94 1.74 14.20
N THR A 120 -4.09 0.42 14.14
CA THR A 120 -5.12 -0.32 14.88
C THR A 120 -4.55 -1.52 15.64
N ASP A 121 -5.08 -1.77 16.82
CA ASP A 121 -5.03 -3.06 17.52
C ASP A 121 -5.89 -4.11 16.79
N SER A 122 -5.69 -5.41 17.03
CA SER A 122 -6.39 -6.47 16.30
C SER A 122 -6.56 -7.76 17.09
N ASN A 123 -7.75 -8.37 17.04
CA ASN A 123 -8.10 -9.62 17.73
C ASN A 123 -7.42 -10.91 17.19
N ARG A 124 -6.19 -10.80 16.65
CA ARG A 124 -5.43 -11.86 15.97
C ARG A 124 -4.10 -12.20 16.64
N ASP A 125 -3.73 -11.47 17.70
CA ASP A 125 -2.43 -11.55 18.34
C ASP A 125 -2.57 -11.80 19.86
N THR A 126 -1.82 -11.10 20.73
CA THR A 126 -2.08 -11.04 22.17
C THR A 126 -1.75 -9.66 22.72
N ASP A 127 -2.65 -9.08 23.51
CA ASP A 127 -2.63 -7.73 24.11
C ASP A 127 -1.37 -7.37 24.95
N GLU A 128 -0.44 -8.31 25.17
CA GLU A 128 0.77 -8.10 26.00
C GLU A 128 2.06 -8.67 25.36
N GLY A 129 3.18 -8.01 25.70
CA GLY A 129 4.52 -8.60 25.64
C GLY A 129 5.15 -8.62 24.25
N ARG A 130 5.32 -9.81 23.67
CA ARG A 130 5.92 -10.01 22.33
C ARG A 130 4.90 -10.43 21.27
N GLY A 131 3.65 -10.68 21.66
CA GLY A 131 2.57 -10.97 20.73
C GLY A 131 1.89 -9.70 20.23
N ASP A 132 1.84 -8.65 21.05
CA ASP A 132 1.27 -7.32 20.78
C ASP A 132 1.77 -6.71 19.45
N GLN A 133 0.84 -6.51 18.51
CA GLN A 133 1.07 -6.08 17.14
C GLN A 133 0.01 -5.08 16.65
N ARG A 134 0.49 -3.94 16.17
CA ARG A 134 -0.30 -2.95 15.44
C ARG A 134 -0.43 -3.34 13.97
N TRP A 135 -1.67 -3.35 13.50
CA TRP A 135 -2.01 -3.40 12.07
C TRP A 135 -1.99 -1.97 11.54
N LEU A 136 -1.15 -1.72 10.54
CA LEU A 136 -0.99 -0.42 9.90
C LEU A 136 -1.61 -0.48 8.50
N LEU A 137 -2.79 0.12 8.34
CA LEU A 137 -3.59 0.10 7.12
C LEU A 137 -3.54 1.46 6.42
N VAL A 138 -2.96 1.53 5.22
CA VAL A 138 -2.98 2.74 4.39
C VAL A 138 -4.20 2.70 3.47
N PHE A 139 -5.14 3.58 3.74
CA PHE A 139 -6.32 3.79 2.91
C PHE A 139 -6.01 4.84 1.84
N VAL A 140 -6.36 4.54 0.60
CA VAL A 140 -6.27 5.42 -0.56
C VAL A 140 -7.66 5.66 -1.16
N ARG A 141 -7.78 6.73 -1.94
CA ARG A 141 -8.93 7.08 -2.77
C ARG A 141 -8.38 7.88 -3.95
N ASN A 142 -8.55 7.40 -5.18
CA ASN A 142 -7.94 8.01 -6.38
C ASN A 142 -8.82 9.06 -7.07
N GLY A 143 -10.08 9.22 -6.66
CA GLY A 143 -10.96 10.26 -7.19
C GLY A 143 -12.15 10.60 -6.30
N PRO A 144 -12.85 11.72 -6.56
CA PRO A 144 -13.90 12.24 -5.69
C PRO A 144 -15.12 11.31 -5.59
N GLN A 145 -15.39 10.50 -6.61
CA GLN A 145 -16.50 9.54 -6.65
C GLN A 145 -16.10 8.09 -6.30
N GLN A 146 -14.83 7.84 -5.96
CA GLN A 146 -14.39 6.53 -5.51
C GLN A 146 -14.53 6.37 -3.99
N LEU A 147 -14.52 5.11 -3.55
CA LEU A 147 -14.51 4.73 -2.14
C LEU A 147 -13.11 4.89 -1.53
N TRP A 148 -13.04 4.69 -0.22
CA TRP A 148 -11.77 4.45 0.47
C TRP A 148 -11.44 2.95 0.41
N GLU A 149 -10.24 2.63 -0.06
CA GLU A 149 -9.76 1.27 -0.30
C GLU A 149 -8.38 1.09 0.35
N VAL A 150 -8.12 -0.05 0.99
CA VAL A 150 -6.81 -0.30 1.63
C VAL A 150 -5.80 -0.76 0.58
N ALA A 151 -4.77 0.05 0.35
CA ALA A 151 -3.66 -0.27 -0.55
C ALA A 151 -2.57 -1.09 0.15
N HIS A 152 -2.14 -0.65 1.33
CA HIS A 152 -1.06 -1.27 2.09
C HIS A 152 -1.56 -1.76 3.46
N LEU A 153 -1.15 -2.96 3.86
CA LEU A 153 -1.24 -3.46 5.24
C LEU A 153 0.12 -4.03 5.64
N VAL A 154 0.66 -3.60 6.77
CA VAL A 154 1.71 -4.34 7.49
C VAL A 154 1.29 -4.57 8.93
N VAL A 155 1.90 -5.57 9.57
CA VAL A 155 1.70 -5.90 10.98
C VAL A 155 3.05 -5.81 11.68
N THR A 156 3.12 -5.11 12.81
CA THR A 156 4.39 -4.70 13.45
C THR A 156 4.22 -4.47 14.95
N SER A 157 5.26 -4.55 15.78
CA SER A 157 5.12 -4.20 17.21
C SER A 157 4.82 -2.70 17.40
N PRO A 158 4.10 -2.27 18.45
CA PRO A 158 3.81 -0.84 18.69
C PRO A 158 5.08 0.02 18.73
N SER A 159 6.15 -0.50 19.31
CA SER A 159 7.49 0.12 19.39
C SER A 159 8.20 0.33 18.04
N ALA A 160 7.64 -0.17 16.94
CA ALA A 160 8.13 0.04 15.59
C ALA A 160 7.38 1.17 14.84
N VAL A 161 6.23 1.61 15.36
CA VAL A 161 5.49 2.79 14.88
C VAL A 161 6.18 4.05 15.42
N PRO A 162 6.66 4.96 14.56
CA PRO A 162 7.33 6.18 15.02
C PRO A 162 6.34 7.29 15.35
N GLU A 163 6.79 8.31 16.10
CA GLU A 163 6.03 9.55 16.22
C GLU A 163 6.12 10.38 14.93
N PHE A 164 4.96 10.71 14.36
CA PHE A 164 4.85 11.52 13.14
C PHE A 164 4.98 13.02 13.43
N ALA A 165 5.51 13.76 12.47
CA ALA A 165 5.57 15.21 12.50
C ALA A 165 4.25 15.82 11.98
N GLU A 166 3.85 16.95 12.57
CA GLU A 166 2.60 17.65 12.26
C GLU A 166 2.84 19.12 11.89
N GLU A 167 2.02 19.63 10.98
CA GLU A 167 1.94 21.04 10.58
C GLU A 167 0.45 21.44 10.50
N ASP A 168 0.08 22.56 11.14
CA ASP A 168 -1.32 23.00 11.35
C ASP A 168 -2.24 21.93 12.01
N GLY A 169 -1.67 21.00 12.79
CA GLY A 169 -2.42 19.89 13.39
C GLY A 169 -2.72 18.72 12.45
N TYR A 170 -2.01 18.63 11.32
CA TYR A 170 -2.10 17.53 10.37
C TYR A 170 -0.74 16.87 10.14
N ALA A 171 -0.73 15.55 10.00
CA ALA A 171 0.49 14.81 9.70
C ALA A 171 1.09 15.24 8.35
N VAL A 172 2.41 15.33 8.29
CA VAL A 172 3.12 15.84 7.11
C VAL A 172 3.46 14.70 6.16
N PRO A 173 2.87 14.65 4.95
CA PRO A 173 3.25 13.66 3.94
C PRO A 173 4.62 14.00 3.34
N VAL A 174 5.32 12.97 2.89
CA VAL A 174 6.62 13.08 2.20
C VAL A 174 6.39 13.04 0.69
N ALA A 175 7.13 13.86 -0.06
CA ALA A 175 7.12 13.82 -1.52
C ALA A 175 7.84 12.57 -2.06
N ALA A 176 7.52 12.13 -3.27
CA ALA A 176 8.12 10.92 -3.85
C ALA A 176 9.63 11.07 -4.09
N ASP A 177 10.02 12.28 -4.49
CA ASP A 177 11.33 12.78 -4.91
C ASP A 177 12.11 13.48 -3.75
N ALA A 178 11.80 13.16 -2.49
CA ALA A 178 12.29 13.90 -1.33
C ALA A 178 13.81 13.72 -1.06
N ASP A 179 14.60 14.72 -1.47
CA ASP A 179 16.06 14.79 -1.34
C ASP A 179 16.61 14.85 0.10
N GLY A 180 15.79 15.29 1.06
CA GLY A 180 16.14 15.40 2.48
C GLY A 180 16.31 14.07 3.23
N LEU A 181 16.19 12.93 2.55
CA LEU A 181 16.22 11.58 3.14
C LEU A 181 17.44 10.75 2.67
N ALA A 182 17.75 9.68 3.41
CA ALA A 182 18.83 8.75 3.06
C ALA A 182 18.56 7.95 1.77
N VAL A 183 17.28 7.79 1.39
CA VAL A 183 16.76 7.29 0.11
C VAL A 183 15.42 7.98 -0.12
N ALA A 184 15.14 8.46 -1.33
CA ALA A 184 13.83 9.06 -1.65
C ALA A 184 12.73 7.97 -1.65
N PRO A 185 11.47 8.29 -1.30
CA PRO A 185 10.40 7.30 -1.28
C PRO A 185 10.24 6.49 -2.58
N GLU A 186 10.44 7.11 -3.75
CA GLU A 186 10.39 6.42 -5.05
C GLU A 186 11.56 5.42 -5.26
N ASP A 187 12.78 5.81 -4.91
CA ASP A 187 13.98 4.96 -5.05
C ASP A 187 13.97 3.71 -4.16
N LEU A 188 13.21 3.70 -3.05
CA LEU A 188 13.18 2.60 -2.07
C LEU A 188 12.86 1.23 -2.71
N GLY A 189 12.06 1.22 -3.78
CA GLY A 189 11.72 0.02 -4.52
C GLY A 189 12.91 -0.55 -5.30
N GLU A 190 13.68 0.30 -5.98
CA GLU A 190 14.86 -0.11 -6.75
C GLU A 190 16.03 -0.49 -5.85
N GLU A 191 16.36 0.35 -4.87
CA GLU A 191 17.43 0.09 -3.89
C GLU A 191 17.21 -1.23 -3.14
N TYR A 192 15.98 -1.54 -2.73
CA TYR A 192 15.68 -2.77 -2.00
C TYR A 192 15.78 -4.01 -2.92
N VAL A 193 15.34 -3.91 -4.17
CA VAL A 193 15.47 -4.96 -5.19
C VAL A 193 16.94 -5.22 -5.54
N SER A 194 17.73 -4.15 -5.67
CA SER A 194 19.18 -4.19 -5.90
C SER A 194 19.90 -4.87 -4.73
N PHE A 195 19.63 -4.43 -3.50
CA PHE A 195 20.17 -5.02 -2.29
C PHE A 195 19.81 -6.51 -2.14
N LEU A 196 18.56 -6.93 -2.41
CA LEU A 196 18.19 -8.33 -2.32
C LEU A 196 18.98 -9.21 -3.30
N LYS A 197 19.19 -8.73 -4.53
CA LYS A 197 19.84 -9.42 -5.65
C LYS A 197 21.31 -9.76 -5.36
N ASP A 198 22.17 -8.76 -5.17
CA ASP A 198 23.62 -8.99 -4.96
C ASP A 198 24.10 -8.62 -3.55
N GLY A 199 23.44 -7.66 -2.89
CA GLY A 199 23.73 -7.21 -1.54
C GLY A 199 25.12 -6.65 -1.39
N GLN A 200 25.52 -5.81 -2.34
CA GLN A 200 26.43 -4.69 -2.02
C GLN A 200 25.89 -3.90 -0.81
N PRO A 201 26.76 -3.21 -0.05
CA PRO A 201 26.35 -2.45 1.13
C PRO A 201 25.57 -1.19 0.75
N GLY A 202 24.27 -1.36 0.47
CA GLY A 202 23.30 -0.27 0.42
C GLY A 202 22.97 0.29 1.81
N PRO A 203 22.06 1.27 1.91
CA PRO A 203 21.75 1.98 3.15
C PRO A 203 20.96 1.14 4.18
N TYR A 204 20.79 -0.17 3.95
CA TYR A 204 19.89 -1.02 4.72
C TYR A 204 20.50 -1.53 6.03
N THR A 205 19.83 -1.24 7.14
CA THR A 205 20.10 -1.86 8.45
C THR A 205 19.96 -3.39 8.35
N ALA A 206 20.92 -4.12 8.90
CA ALA A 206 20.89 -5.59 8.97
C ALA A 206 19.71 -6.09 9.83
N GLY A 207 19.00 -7.13 9.37
CA GLY A 207 17.80 -7.62 10.04
C GLY A 207 17.00 -8.68 9.27
N ALA A 208 15.84 -9.04 9.82
CA ALA A 208 14.98 -10.12 9.33
C ALA A 208 14.56 -9.95 7.85
N HIS A 209 14.24 -8.73 7.45
CA HIS A 209 13.77 -8.42 6.09
C HIS A 209 14.89 -7.98 5.14
N THR A 210 16.14 -7.94 5.59
CA THR A 210 17.29 -7.48 4.78
C THR A 210 18.34 -8.60 4.67
N THR A 211 19.36 -8.59 5.52
CA THR A 211 20.47 -9.56 5.48
C THR A 211 20.02 -10.99 5.72
N LEU A 212 19.13 -11.24 6.69
CA LEU A 212 18.68 -12.60 7.02
C LEU A 212 17.80 -13.19 5.91
N LEU A 213 16.91 -12.40 5.31
CA LEU A 213 16.12 -12.81 4.13
C LEU A 213 17.03 -13.24 2.97
N ARG A 214 18.14 -12.53 2.75
CA ARG A 214 19.13 -12.92 1.72
C ARG A 214 19.86 -14.22 2.08
N GLU A 215 20.28 -14.38 3.33
CA GLU A 215 20.86 -15.64 3.80
C GLU A 215 19.89 -16.82 3.64
N GLU A 216 18.62 -16.65 4.00
CA GLU A 216 17.59 -17.68 3.84
C GLU A 216 17.36 -18.05 2.38
N ARG A 217 17.28 -17.06 1.48
CA ARG A 217 17.21 -17.28 0.03
C ARG A 217 18.45 -18.02 -0.49
N GLN A 218 19.66 -17.67 -0.03
CA GLN A 218 20.90 -18.37 -0.41
C GLN A 218 20.94 -19.81 0.10
N LYS A 219 20.54 -20.06 1.36
CA LYS A 219 20.39 -21.40 1.97
C LYS A 219 19.28 -22.21 1.27
N GLY A 220 18.25 -21.54 0.76
CA GLY A 220 17.15 -22.12 -0.02
C GLY A 220 17.51 -22.46 -1.47
N ALA A 221 18.38 -21.69 -2.11
CA ALA A 221 18.69 -21.77 -3.54
C ALA A 221 19.33 -23.10 -3.98
N LYS A 222 20.06 -23.78 -3.08
CA LYS A 222 20.82 -25.01 -3.38
C LYS A 222 20.41 -26.14 -2.45
N ARG A 223 19.43 -26.95 -2.84
CA ARG A 223 19.00 -28.16 -2.12
C ARG A 223 19.23 -29.41 -2.98
N PRO A 224 19.54 -30.58 -2.39
CA PRO A 224 19.63 -31.83 -3.16
C PRO A 224 18.34 -32.09 -3.96
N GLY A 225 18.46 -32.24 -5.28
CA GLY A 225 17.33 -32.45 -6.18
C GLY A 225 16.45 -31.23 -6.49
N LEU A 226 16.74 -30.03 -5.94
CA LEU A 226 15.93 -28.83 -6.14
C LEU A 226 16.77 -27.54 -6.14
N ALA A 227 16.79 -26.83 -7.27
CA ALA A 227 17.33 -25.48 -7.35
C ALA A 227 16.21 -24.45 -7.16
N THR A 228 16.47 -23.37 -6.43
CA THR A 228 15.54 -22.22 -6.30
C THR A 228 16.23 -20.94 -6.76
N GLN A 229 15.52 -20.17 -7.59
CA GLN A 229 15.97 -18.92 -8.17
C GLN A 229 14.97 -17.81 -7.82
N TYR A 230 15.47 -16.61 -7.55
CA TYR A 230 14.66 -15.43 -7.24
C TYR A 230 14.89 -14.36 -8.30
N LEU A 231 13.81 -13.68 -8.70
CA LEU A 231 13.83 -12.47 -9.52
C LEU A 231 12.89 -11.44 -8.92
N ASP A 232 13.44 -10.52 -8.14
CA ASP A 232 12.71 -9.37 -7.59
C ASP A 232 12.59 -8.25 -8.64
N ARG A 233 11.53 -7.43 -8.52
CA ARG A 233 11.22 -6.29 -9.38
C ARG A 233 10.55 -5.18 -8.57
N VAL A 234 10.82 -3.95 -9.00
CA VAL A 234 10.13 -2.74 -8.53
C VAL A 234 8.66 -2.80 -8.93
N THR A 235 7.76 -2.28 -8.09
CA THR A 235 6.35 -2.07 -8.41
C THR A 235 5.84 -0.92 -7.55
N ASP A 236 5.65 0.23 -8.19
CA ASP A 236 5.65 1.58 -7.59
C ASP A 236 4.66 2.54 -8.30
N GLN A 237 3.78 2.01 -9.16
CA GLN A 237 2.83 2.79 -9.96
C GLN A 237 1.39 2.63 -9.47
N GLY A 238 0.60 3.71 -9.56
CA GLY A 238 -0.79 3.71 -9.09
C GLY A 238 -0.90 3.39 -7.60
N ASP A 239 -1.75 2.44 -7.23
CA ASP A 239 -1.94 2.02 -5.83
C ASP A 239 -0.79 1.17 -5.24
N PHE A 240 0.32 1.02 -5.97
CA PHE A 240 1.59 0.52 -5.45
C PHE A 240 2.60 1.64 -5.16
N ALA A 241 2.27 2.89 -5.50
CA ALA A 241 3.18 4.03 -5.32
C ALA A 241 3.51 4.26 -3.83
N PRO A 242 4.76 4.61 -3.52
CA PRO A 242 5.20 4.72 -2.14
C PRO A 242 4.54 5.91 -1.43
N LEU A 243 4.11 5.69 -0.17
CA LEU A 243 3.41 6.68 0.64
C LEU A 243 4.16 6.89 1.95
N GLY A 244 4.70 8.10 2.14
CA GLY A 244 5.54 8.47 3.28
C GLY A 244 4.89 9.47 4.24
N LEU A 245 5.09 9.28 5.54
CA LEU A 245 4.82 10.26 6.60
C LEU A 245 6.15 10.73 7.21
N ARG A 246 6.32 12.04 7.39
CA ARG A 246 7.52 12.60 8.04
C ARG A 246 7.51 12.27 9.54
N THR A 247 8.64 11.85 10.09
CA THR A 247 8.78 11.53 11.52
C THR A 247 9.37 12.71 12.30
N LYS A 248 9.14 12.76 13.63
CA LYS A 248 9.56 13.90 14.47
C LYS A 248 11.09 14.10 14.55
N ASP A 249 11.87 13.06 14.29
CA ASP A 249 13.33 13.08 14.18
C ASP A 249 13.85 13.58 12.81
N GLY A 250 12.95 13.99 11.91
CA GLY A 250 13.27 14.51 10.58
C GLY A 250 13.38 13.43 9.49
N GLY A 251 13.24 12.15 9.84
CA GLY A 251 13.16 11.05 8.88
C GLY A 251 11.77 10.91 8.25
N ALA A 252 11.52 9.72 7.70
CA ALA A 252 10.24 9.31 7.14
C ALA A 252 9.89 7.87 7.50
N PHE A 253 8.60 7.59 7.65
CA PHE A 253 8.04 6.24 7.65
C PHE A 253 7.31 6.02 6.33
N VAL A 254 7.81 5.10 5.51
CA VAL A 254 7.38 4.93 4.12
C VAL A 254 6.84 3.52 3.89
N PHE A 255 5.61 3.45 3.37
CA PHE A 255 5.03 2.23 2.82
C PHE A 255 5.44 2.13 1.35
N PHE A 256 5.91 0.95 0.92
CA PHE A 256 6.27 0.69 -0.47
C PHE A 256 6.07 -0.79 -0.81
N ALA A 257 6.11 -1.12 -2.10
CA ALA A 257 5.86 -2.48 -2.58
C ALA A 257 6.95 -3.00 -3.52
N THR A 258 6.97 -4.33 -3.67
CA THR A 258 7.84 -5.04 -4.62
C THR A 258 7.15 -6.33 -5.07
N ARG A 259 7.46 -6.79 -6.28
CA ARG A 259 6.98 -8.06 -6.82
C ARG A 259 8.17 -8.99 -7.04
N PHE A 260 8.06 -10.27 -6.72
CA PHE A 260 9.17 -11.21 -6.95
C PHE A 260 8.71 -12.58 -7.42
N PHE A 261 9.54 -13.20 -8.25
CA PHE A 261 9.31 -14.54 -8.77
C PHE A 261 10.22 -15.54 -8.06
N GLU A 262 9.64 -16.62 -7.52
CA GLU A 262 10.37 -17.75 -6.99
C GLU A 262 10.23 -18.93 -7.96
N ARG A 263 11.29 -19.21 -8.73
CA ARG A 263 11.34 -20.39 -9.61
C ARG A 263 12.03 -21.55 -8.89
N GLN A 264 11.27 -22.61 -8.62
CA GLN A 264 11.80 -23.89 -8.18
C GLN A 264 11.93 -24.84 -9.39
N THR A 265 13.11 -25.43 -9.59
CA THR A 265 13.39 -26.40 -10.66
C THR A 265 13.94 -27.69 -10.06
N ALA A 266 13.24 -28.80 -10.27
CA ALA A 266 13.61 -30.11 -9.75
C ALA A 266 14.57 -30.87 -10.69
N ALA A 267 15.34 -31.79 -10.11
CA ALA A 267 16.19 -32.71 -10.87
C ALA A 267 15.36 -33.70 -11.73
N PRO A 268 15.95 -34.28 -12.80
CA PRO A 268 15.26 -35.26 -13.64
C PRO A 268 14.62 -36.40 -12.83
N GLY A 269 13.37 -36.74 -13.16
CA GLY A 269 12.57 -37.73 -12.43
C GLY A 269 11.80 -37.18 -11.22
N TYR A 270 12.04 -35.93 -10.80
CA TYR A 270 11.34 -35.30 -9.67
C TYR A 270 10.46 -34.13 -10.11
N ARG A 271 9.46 -33.79 -9.27
CA ARG A 271 8.57 -32.64 -9.45
C ARG A 271 8.62 -31.75 -8.19
N PRO A 272 8.64 -30.40 -8.31
CA PRO A 272 8.45 -29.51 -7.17
C PRO A 272 7.12 -29.79 -6.45
N LYS A 273 7.14 -29.76 -5.11
CA LYS A 273 5.91 -29.91 -4.30
C LYS A 273 5.17 -28.57 -4.25
N VAL A 274 3.92 -28.56 -4.69
CA VAL A 274 3.04 -27.38 -4.68
C VAL A 274 1.92 -27.60 -3.66
N GLY A 275 1.77 -26.67 -2.71
CA GLY A 275 0.69 -26.69 -1.72
C GLY A 275 -0.68 -26.41 -2.33
N PRO A 276 -1.79 -26.70 -1.63
CA PRO A 276 -3.14 -26.66 -2.20
C PRO A 276 -3.51 -25.27 -2.74
N ASP A 277 -3.24 -24.19 -1.99
CA ASP A 277 -3.62 -22.83 -2.38
C ASP A 277 -2.77 -22.33 -3.57
N VAL A 278 -1.47 -22.63 -3.58
CA VAL A 278 -0.59 -22.34 -4.74
C VAL A 278 -0.99 -23.18 -5.96
N LYS A 279 -1.56 -24.37 -5.77
CA LYS A 279 -2.12 -25.21 -6.83
C LYS A 279 -3.45 -24.67 -7.35
N ALA A 280 -4.26 -24.00 -6.52
CA ALA A 280 -5.45 -23.29 -6.97
C ALA A 280 -5.12 -22.05 -7.83
N LEU A 281 -3.96 -21.43 -7.61
CA LEU A 281 -3.43 -20.33 -8.43
C LEU A 281 -2.52 -20.81 -9.58
N LEU A 282 -2.42 -22.11 -9.84
CA LEU A 282 -1.49 -22.69 -10.81
C LEU A 282 -2.05 -22.72 -12.23
N THR A 283 -1.29 -22.12 -13.15
CA THR A 283 -1.47 -22.29 -14.60
C THR A 283 -0.48 -23.33 -15.15
N GLY A 284 -0.91 -24.16 -16.10
CA GLY A 284 -0.06 -25.19 -16.73
C GLY A 284 0.22 -26.43 -15.85
N GLU A 285 1.02 -27.36 -16.38
CA GLU A 285 1.44 -28.56 -15.66
C GLU A 285 2.85 -28.37 -15.07
N VAL A 286 3.03 -28.67 -13.78
CA VAL A 286 4.37 -28.78 -13.16
C VAL A 286 5.01 -30.09 -13.59
N LYS A 287 5.93 -30.05 -14.57
CA LYS A 287 6.66 -31.22 -15.09
C LYS A 287 8.02 -31.36 -14.43
N ASN A 288 8.76 -30.25 -14.31
CA ASN A 288 9.94 -30.14 -13.46
C ASN A 288 10.09 -28.76 -12.80
N THR A 289 9.34 -27.75 -13.25
CA THR A 289 9.45 -26.36 -12.81
C THR A 289 8.12 -25.90 -12.21
N VAL A 290 8.19 -25.13 -11.13
CA VAL A 290 7.11 -24.21 -10.74
C VAL A 290 7.70 -22.82 -10.51
N THR A 291 7.10 -21.80 -11.10
CA THR A 291 7.40 -20.39 -10.82
C THR A 291 6.23 -19.81 -10.05
N LYS A 292 6.45 -19.34 -8.83
CA LYS A 292 5.47 -18.59 -8.05
C LYS A 292 5.70 -17.11 -8.28
N GLU A 293 4.61 -16.37 -8.42
CA GLU A 293 4.59 -14.92 -8.45
C GLU A 293 4.13 -14.41 -7.07
N TRP A 294 4.91 -13.53 -6.47
CA TRP A 294 4.66 -12.98 -5.15
C TRP A 294 4.53 -11.45 -5.20
N VAL A 295 3.57 -10.91 -4.45
CA VAL A 295 3.58 -9.50 -4.04
C VAL A 295 4.11 -9.41 -2.61
N SER A 296 4.85 -8.34 -2.36
CA SER A 296 5.45 -7.98 -1.09
C SER A 296 5.13 -6.52 -0.80
N ASN A 297 4.58 -6.26 0.38
CA ASN A 297 4.35 -4.94 0.94
C ASN A 297 5.31 -4.71 2.11
N GLN A 298 5.90 -3.53 2.20
CA GLN A 298 6.89 -3.15 3.20
C GLN A 298 6.49 -1.85 3.91
N ALA A 299 6.94 -1.71 5.16
CA ALA A 299 7.07 -0.41 5.82
C ALA A 299 8.52 -0.21 6.27
N ALA A 300 9.10 0.95 5.96
CA ALA A 300 10.48 1.31 6.28
C ALA A 300 10.55 2.60 7.09
N LEU A 301 11.47 2.65 8.06
CA LEU A 301 11.94 3.90 8.64
C LEU A 301 13.18 4.35 7.87
N VAL A 302 13.10 5.52 7.23
CA VAL A 302 14.17 6.17 6.48
C VAL A 302 14.68 7.35 7.31
N LYS A 303 15.99 7.46 7.50
CA LYS A 303 16.64 8.56 8.21
C LYS A 303 16.86 9.78 7.31
N PRO A 304 17.16 10.97 7.87
CA PRO A 304 17.62 12.12 7.09
C PRO A 304 18.83 11.81 6.18
N ALA A 305 18.98 12.63 5.13
CA ALA A 305 20.10 12.60 4.20
C ALA A 305 21.47 12.74 4.90
N GLY A 306 22.52 12.24 4.25
CA GLY A 306 23.87 12.15 4.83
C GLY A 306 24.06 10.96 5.78
N THR A 307 23.14 9.99 5.79
CA THR A 307 23.25 8.75 6.56
C THR A 307 23.75 7.59 5.69
N ASP A 308 25.07 7.52 5.48
CA ASP A 308 25.72 6.57 4.55
C ASP A 308 25.48 5.07 4.85
N ARG A 309 25.13 4.72 6.09
CA ARG A 309 24.86 3.34 6.54
C ARG A 309 23.75 3.29 7.58
N ASP A 310 22.99 2.19 7.57
CA ASP A 310 21.78 2.01 8.39
C ASP A 310 20.74 3.13 8.19
N GLY A 311 20.77 3.79 7.03
CA GLY A 311 19.86 4.88 6.61
C GLY A 311 18.42 4.43 6.42
N VAL A 312 18.20 3.15 6.08
CA VAL A 312 16.87 2.56 5.88
C VAL A 312 16.71 1.29 6.73
N THR A 313 15.67 1.26 7.56
CA THR A 313 15.31 0.09 8.38
C THR A 313 13.95 -0.43 7.97
N ILE A 314 13.90 -1.59 7.30
CA ILE A 314 12.62 -2.27 7.01
C ILE A 314 12.03 -2.78 8.33
N LYS A 315 10.94 -2.16 8.78
CA LYS A 315 10.30 -2.42 10.08
C LYS A 315 9.37 -3.63 10.03
N ALA A 316 8.62 -3.76 8.94
CA ALA A 316 7.66 -4.86 8.75
C ALA A 316 7.50 -5.19 7.26
N ARG A 317 7.05 -6.43 6.98
CA ARG A 317 6.88 -6.94 5.62
C ARG A 317 5.76 -8.00 5.55
N LEU A 318 4.72 -7.71 4.78
CA LEU A 318 3.64 -8.65 4.44
C LEU A 318 3.87 -9.18 3.00
N GLN A 319 3.66 -10.47 2.74
CA GLN A 319 3.79 -11.03 1.39
C GLN A 319 2.78 -12.15 1.13
N GLY A 320 2.42 -12.35 -0.13
CA GLY A 320 1.53 -13.42 -0.57
C GLY A 320 1.83 -13.90 -1.99
N VAL A 321 1.52 -15.17 -2.28
CA VAL A 321 1.54 -15.72 -3.64
C VAL A 321 0.29 -15.21 -4.37
N VAL A 322 0.49 -14.56 -5.50
CA VAL A 322 -0.60 -13.94 -6.30
C VAL A 322 -0.90 -14.72 -7.59
N GLY A 323 0.03 -15.56 -8.02
CA GLY A 323 -0.11 -16.49 -9.15
C GLY A 323 0.97 -17.58 -9.14
N ALA A 324 0.77 -18.64 -9.91
CA ALA A 324 1.80 -19.66 -10.16
C ALA A 324 1.73 -20.23 -11.59
N GLN A 325 2.87 -20.69 -12.10
CA GLN A 325 2.98 -21.33 -13.41
C GLN A 325 3.86 -22.58 -13.35
N GLY A 326 3.34 -23.70 -13.87
CA GLY A 326 4.07 -24.95 -14.05
C GLY A 326 4.71 -25.07 -15.44
N SER A 327 5.88 -25.70 -15.51
CA SER A 327 6.52 -26.12 -16.77
C SER A 327 7.32 -27.43 -16.65
#